data_AF-A0A2W0BBW7-F1
#
_entry.id   AF-A0A2W0BBW7-F1
#
_cell.length_a   1.000
_cell.length_b   1.000
_cell.length_c   1.000
_cell.angle_alpha   90.00
_cell.angle_beta   90.00
_cell.angle_gamma   90.00
#
_symmetry.space_group_name_H-M   'P 1'
#
loop_
_entity.id
_entity.type
_entity.pdbx_description
1 polymer ?
#
loop_
_entity_poly.entity_id
_entity_poly.type
_entity_poly.pdbx_seq_one_letter_code
_entity_poly.pdbx_strand_id
1 'polypeptide(L)'
;MERELHARVIDRTQLILDIFARHARTREGQLQVELAQLEYLLPRLTGRGAEMSQLGGGIGTRGPGETQLETDRRKIYRRMRHVQQQLENVRRVRAQQRQRRAAVPVETIALVGYTNAGKSTLFNALTKAGVLASSRMFATLDPTLRSITLPSKRKVLLSDTVGFIRNLPHTLVTSFRATLEEVQRASLILHIADATSPNAAEQQEQVEKVLAELEAQDKPTVHVLNKVDLLSPAQRNALPGGDNVVQVSAIKDIGLETLLQRIDAALTADPVERIEISVPQSDGKVLAMIEARGNILNREYRKDRVQLCFSLHSGRLPHMSRLTVGTICGVVYGTLSAASMLPLTFPDKRAALLGAFINRFSIGFVIGAVALPWPGWLSGLVIGLLLSLADAIITKAYVPIIVLGAIGGTVIGWIVQRFGR
;
A
#
# COMPACT_ATOMS: atom_id res chain seq x y z
N MET A 1 -9.41 -41.80 25.40
CA MET A 1 -9.51 -41.68 23.92
C MET A 1 -8.40 -42.40 23.16
N GLU A 2 -7.16 -41.90 23.02
CA GLU A 2 -6.13 -42.60 22.18
C GLU A 2 -5.89 -44.05 22.62
N ARG A 3 -5.82 -44.31 23.94
CA ARG A 3 -5.67 -45.67 24.51
C ARG A 3 -6.88 -46.58 24.28
N GLU A 4 -8.08 -46.02 24.19
CA GLU A 4 -9.33 -46.79 24.03
C GLU A 4 -9.66 -47.05 22.55
N LEU A 5 -9.24 -46.14 21.66
CA LEU A 5 -9.55 -46.20 20.23
C LEU A 5 -8.45 -46.86 19.40
N HIS A 6 -7.27 -47.13 19.99
CA HIS A 6 -6.08 -47.65 19.31
C HIS A 6 -5.74 -46.92 18.00
N ALA A 7 -6.07 -45.63 17.93
CA ALA A 7 -5.92 -44.79 16.75
C ALA A 7 -5.39 -43.42 17.15
N ARG A 8 -4.66 -42.78 16.24
CA ARG A 8 -4.14 -41.42 16.43
C ARG A 8 -5.32 -40.45 16.54
N VAL A 9 -5.47 -39.78 17.67
CA VAL A 9 -6.52 -38.78 17.86
C VAL A 9 -5.89 -37.41 17.61
N ILE A 10 -6.39 -36.75 16.57
CA ILE A 10 -5.94 -35.41 16.17
C ILE A 10 -7.05 -34.45 16.54
N ASP A 11 -6.74 -33.45 17.35
CA ASP A 11 -7.72 -32.41 17.66
C ASP A 11 -7.83 -31.37 16.53
N ARG A 12 -8.82 -30.49 16.65
CA ARG A 12 -9.09 -29.46 15.64
C ARG A 12 -7.87 -28.57 15.35
N THR A 13 -7.11 -28.19 16.37
CA THR A 13 -5.95 -27.30 16.22
C THR A 13 -4.82 -27.99 15.48
N GLN A 14 -4.54 -29.26 15.82
CA GLN A 14 -3.53 -30.04 15.14
C GLN A 14 -3.92 -30.31 13.67
N LEU A 15 -5.20 -30.59 13.39
CA LEU A 15 -5.67 -30.74 12.01
C LEU A 15 -5.45 -29.45 11.19
N ILE A 16 -5.76 -28.29 11.76
CA ILE A 16 -5.54 -26.99 11.11
C ILE A 16 -4.05 -26.78 10.81
N LEU A 17 -3.18 -27.02 11.79
CA LEU A 17 -1.71 -26.94 11.63
C LEU A 17 -1.19 -27.87 10.53
N ASP A 18 -1.69 -29.11 10.48
CA ASP A 18 -1.30 -30.08 9.47
C ASP A 18 -1.77 -29.68 8.07
N ILE A 19 -2.96 -29.07 7.95
CA ILE A 19 -3.43 -28.49 6.69
C ILE A 19 -2.52 -27.33 6.29
N PHE A 20 -2.16 -26.43 7.21
CA PHE A 20 -1.25 -25.33 6.90
C PHE A 20 0.14 -25.81 6.48
N ALA A 21 0.68 -26.84 7.12
CA ALA A 21 1.97 -27.42 6.76
C ALA A 21 1.99 -27.90 5.30
N ARG A 22 0.87 -28.45 4.82
CA ARG A 22 0.72 -28.89 3.42
C ARG A 22 0.60 -27.73 2.42
N HIS A 23 0.13 -26.56 2.86
CA HIS A 23 -0.08 -25.40 2.01
C HIS A 23 1.06 -24.37 2.09
N ALA A 24 1.97 -24.50 3.05
CA ALA A 24 3.16 -23.66 3.21
C ALA A 24 4.19 -23.93 2.10
N ARG A 25 4.22 -23.06 1.08
CA ARG A 25 5.15 -23.17 -0.05
C ARG A 25 6.39 -22.33 0.14
N THR A 26 6.26 -21.17 0.78
CA THR A 26 7.41 -20.32 1.06
C THR A 26 8.16 -20.77 2.31
N ARG A 27 9.46 -20.45 2.37
CA ARG A 27 10.29 -20.67 3.55
C ARG A 27 9.73 -19.96 4.78
N GLU A 28 9.12 -18.79 4.61
CA GLU A 28 8.49 -18.04 5.71
C GLU A 28 7.28 -18.78 6.26
N GLY A 29 6.37 -19.21 5.38
CA GLY A 29 5.20 -19.99 5.76
C GLY A 29 5.58 -21.30 6.45
N GLN A 30 6.61 -21.99 5.96
CA GLN A 30 7.11 -23.22 6.58
C GLN A 30 7.63 -22.99 8.00
N LEU A 31 8.42 -21.92 8.21
CA LEU A 31 8.94 -21.55 9.53
C LEU A 31 7.81 -21.14 10.49
N GLN A 32 6.80 -20.40 10.01
CA GLN A 32 5.65 -20.01 10.84
C GLN A 32 4.83 -21.22 11.28
N VAL A 33 4.55 -22.16 10.36
CA VAL A 33 3.82 -23.38 10.70
C VAL A 33 4.62 -24.25 11.65
N GLU A 34 5.93 -24.40 11.42
CA GLU A 34 6.81 -25.15 12.32
C GLU A 34 6.81 -24.53 13.73
N LEU A 35 6.93 -23.21 13.84
CA LEU A 35 6.86 -22.52 15.13
C LEU A 35 5.53 -22.80 15.84
N ALA A 36 4.41 -22.67 15.13
CA ALA A 36 3.08 -22.89 15.67
C ALA A 36 2.87 -24.36 16.11
N GLN A 37 3.42 -25.34 15.38
CA GLN A 37 3.42 -26.74 15.77
C GLN A 37 4.24 -26.98 17.05
N LEU A 38 5.43 -26.38 17.18
CA LEU A 38 6.27 -26.50 18.36
C LEU A 38 5.61 -25.88 19.60
N GLU A 39 5.02 -24.69 19.48
CA GLU A 39 4.29 -24.00 20.54
C GLU A 39 3.08 -24.81 21.02
N TYR A 40 2.36 -25.45 20.08
CA TYR A 40 1.22 -26.29 20.38
C TYR A 40 1.60 -27.62 21.04
N LEU A 41 2.73 -28.23 20.64
CA LEU A 41 3.22 -29.49 21.21
C LEU A 41 3.76 -29.32 22.64
N LEU A 42 4.42 -28.20 22.94
CA LEU A 42 5.12 -27.95 24.19
C LEU A 42 4.29 -28.22 25.47
N PRO A 43 3.07 -27.66 25.65
CA PRO A 43 2.25 -27.93 26.83
C PRO A 43 1.69 -29.37 26.89
N ARG A 44 1.69 -30.09 25.77
CA ARG A 44 1.08 -31.44 25.65
C ARG A 44 2.05 -32.59 25.91
N LEU A 45 3.35 -32.31 25.87
CA LEU A 45 4.39 -33.31 26.19
C LEU A 45 4.28 -33.83 27.62
N THR A 46 3.86 -32.96 28.54
CA THR A 46 3.64 -33.29 29.96
C THR A 46 2.59 -34.37 30.16
N GLY A 47 1.55 -34.43 29.33
CA GLY A 47 0.49 -35.44 29.43
C GLY A 47 0.87 -36.83 28.89
N ARG A 48 1.78 -36.89 27.92
CA ARG A 48 2.33 -38.15 27.36
C ARG A 48 3.56 -38.66 28.14
N GLY A 49 4.20 -37.79 28.89
CA GLY A 49 5.44 -38.09 29.61
C GLY A 49 5.30 -38.98 30.83
N ALA A 50 4.11 -39.07 31.42
CA ALA A 50 3.86 -39.94 32.57
C ALA A 50 4.11 -41.43 32.27
N GLU A 51 3.92 -41.87 31.01
CA GLU A 51 4.22 -43.25 30.57
C GLU A 51 5.70 -43.47 30.27
N MET A 52 6.39 -42.50 29.66
CA MET A 52 7.83 -42.62 29.35
C MET A 52 8.71 -42.51 30.59
N SER A 53 8.27 -41.77 31.62
CA SER A 53 8.98 -41.68 32.90
C SER A 53 8.97 -43.00 33.68
N GLN A 54 7.98 -43.88 33.45
CA GLN A 54 7.91 -45.18 34.11
C GLN A 54 8.88 -46.20 33.52
N LEU A 55 9.21 -46.10 32.22
CA LEU A 55 10.21 -46.98 31.57
C LEU A 55 11.65 -46.69 32.02
N GLY A 56 11.92 -45.51 32.59
CA GLY A 56 13.23 -45.15 33.17
C GLY A 56 13.41 -45.53 34.64
N GLY A 57 12.40 -46.14 35.27
CA GLY A 57 12.38 -46.41 36.72
C GLY A 57 13.01 -47.74 37.17
N GLY A 58 13.62 -48.51 36.27
CA GLY A 58 14.21 -49.81 36.57
C GLY A 58 15.73 -49.77 36.66
N ILE A 59 16.25 -49.63 37.89
CA ILE A 59 17.61 -49.99 38.32
C ILE A 59 18.76 -49.16 37.68
N GLY A 60 19.27 -48.16 38.43
CA GLY A 60 20.72 -47.95 38.46
C GLY A 60 21.34 -46.65 37.92
N THR A 61 20.63 -45.52 37.76
CA THR A 61 21.29 -44.24 37.42
C THR A 61 21.32 -43.28 38.61
N ARG A 62 22.30 -43.45 39.50
CA ARG A 62 22.73 -42.43 40.47
C ARG A 62 23.55 -41.36 39.73
N GLY A 63 22.86 -40.34 39.26
CA GLY A 63 23.41 -39.07 38.80
C GLY A 63 22.28 -38.03 38.77
N PRO A 64 22.56 -36.72 38.73
CA PRO A 64 21.53 -35.70 38.54
C PRO A 64 21.04 -35.79 37.08
N GLY A 65 20.29 -36.84 36.79
CA GLY A 65 19.81 -37.21 35.47
C GLY A 65 18.60 -36.37 35.14
N GLU A 66 18.80 -35.36 34.30
CA GLU A 66 17.73 -34.61 33.66
C GLU A 66 16.72 -35.59 33.07
N THR A 67 15.44 -35.43 33.42
CA THR A 67 14.40 -36.35 32.96
C THR A 67 14.33 -36.30 31.43
N GLN A 68 13.98 -37.41 30.76
CA GLN A 68 13.81 -37.43 29.30
C GLN A 68 12.83 -36.32 28.84
N LEU A 69 11.83 -36.00 29.67
CA LEU A 69 10.88 -34.91 29.43
C LEU A 69 11.50 -33.53 29.48
N GLU A 70 12.38 -33.25 30.44
CA GLU A 70 13.13 -32.00 30.48
C GLU A 70 14.07 -31.87 29.29
N THR A 71 14.75 -32.97 28.93
CA THR A 71 15.62 -33.03 27.76
C THR A 71 14.84 -32.71 26.48
N ASP A 72 13.65 -33.30 26.30
CA ASP A 72 12.83 -33.06 25.11
C ASP A 72 12.21 -31.65 25.10
N ARG A 73 11.80 -31.11 26.26
CA ARG A 73 11.40 -29.70 26.37
C ARG A 73 12.54 -28.77 25.99
N ARG A 74 13.76 -29.02 26.45
CA ARG A 74 14.94 -28.24 26.08
C ARG A 74 15.22 -28.30 24.58
N LYS A 75 15.11 -29.47 23.94
CA LYS A 75 15.26 -29.61 22.48
C LYS A 75 14.24 -28.75 21.74
N ILE A 76 12.97 -28.78 22.16
CA ILE A 76 11.91 -27.98 21.54
C ILE A 76 12.14 -26.49 21.74
N TYR A 77 12.50 -26.04 22.94
CA TYR A 77 12.85 -24.63 23.17
C TYR A 77 14.04 -24.17 22.31
N ARG A 78 15.08 -25.01 22.18
CA ARG A 78 16.22 -24.71 21.29
C ARG A 78 15.77 -24.59 19.84
N ARG A 79 14.90 -25.49 19.37
CA ARG A 79 14.35 -25.45 18.01
C ARG A 79 13.47 -24.21 17.78
N MET A 80 12.57 -23.88 18.71
CA MET A 80 11.75 -22.67 18.67
C MET A 80 12.63 -21.42 18.54
N ARG A 81 13.67 -21.30 19.36
CA ARG A 81 14.60 -20.17 19.30
C ARG A 81 15.29 -20.06 17.93
N HIS A 82 15.70 -21.20 17.36
CA HIS A 82 16.30 -21.24 16.03
C HIS A 82 15.31 -20.81 14.94
N VAL A 83 14.08 -21.32 14.96
CA VAL A 83 13.03 -20.98 14.00
C VAL A 83 12.66 -19.49 14.10
N GLN A 84 12.53 -18.95 15.31
CA GLN A 84 12.28 -17.52 15.54
C GLN A 84 13.40 -16.63 14.96
N GLN A 85 14.67 -17.00 15.18
CA GLN A 85 15.81 -16.28 14.58
C GLN A 85 15.78 -16.33 13.05
N GLN A 86 15.43 -17.48 12.45
CA GLN A 86 15.29 -17.59 11.00
C GLN A 86 14.14 -16.73 10.48
N LEU A 87 13.02 -16.66 11.20
CA LEU A 87 11.87 -15.84 10.82
C LEU A 87 12.23 -14.34 10.83
N GLU A 88 12.99 -13.87 11.83
CA GLU A 88 13.49 -12.49 11.89
C GLU A 88 14.40 -12.15 10.71
N ASN A 89 15.28 -13.08 10.30
CA ASN A 89 16.12 -12.89 9.13
C ASN A 89 15.30 -12.74 7.84
N VAL A 90 14.26 -13.57 7.66
CA VAL A 90 13.36 -13.47 6.50
C VAL A 90 12.61 -12.13 6.49
N ARG A 91 12.13 -11.67 7.66
CA ARG A 91 11.48 -10.35 7.80
C ARG A 91 12.41 -9.20 7.40
N ARG A 92 13.68 -9.22 7.84
CA ARG A 92 14.69 -8.22 7.47
C ARG A 92 14.93 -8.16 5.96
N VAL A 93 15.07 -9.33 5.32
CA VAL A 93 15.24 -9.40 3.87
C VAL A 93 14.03 -8.83 3.13
N ARG A 94 12.80 -9.16 3.57
CA ARG A 94 11.57 -8.57 3.01
C ARG A 94 11.50 -7.06 3.20
N ALA A 95 11.87 -6.55 4.37
CA ALA A 95 11.90 -5.11 4.63
C ALA A 95 12.85 -4.37 3.67
N GLN A 96 14.06 -4.91 3.45
CA GLN A 96 15.01 -4.34 2.49
C GLN A 96 14.52 -4.42 1.03
N GLN A 97 13.96 -5.56 0.62
CA GLN A 97 13.37 -5.70 -0.73
C GLN A 97 12.23 -4.70 -0.96
N ARG A 98 11.42 -4.44 0.07
CA ARG A 98 10.35 -3.44 0.03
C ARG A 98 10.87 -2.01 -0.04
N GLN A 99 11.91 -1.67 0.74
CA GLN A 99 12.53 -0.34 0.69
C GLN A 99 13.04 0.01 -0.72
N ARG A 100 13.56 -0.99 -1.46
CA ARG A 100 13.95 -0.82 -2.87
C ARG A 100 12.76 -0.61 -3.82
N ARG A 101 11.57 -1.10 -3.47
CA ARG A 101 10.33 -0.95 -4.26
C ARG A 101 9.50 0.29 -3.88
N ALA A 102 9.87 1.00 -2.81
CA ALA A 102 9.17 2.18 -2.31
C ALA A 102 9.23 3.41 -3.24
N ALA A 103 9.94 3.33 -4.36
CA ALA A 103 10.02 4.42 -5.35
C ALA A 103 8.69 4.69 -6.06
N VAL A 104 7.76 3.72 -6.08
CA VAL A 104 6.38 3.91 -6.57
C VAL A 104 5.43 3.25 -5.57
N PRO A 105 4.72 4.02 -4.72
CA PRO A 105 3.71 3.46 -3.83
C PRO A 105 2.56 2.96 -4.69
N VAL A 106 2.42 1.64 -4.79
CA VAL A 106 1.25 1.00 -5.40
C VAL A 106 0.31 0.61 -4.27
N GLU A 107 -0.92 1.10 -4.31
CA GLU A 107 -1.94 0.80 -3.30
C GLU A 107 -2.20 -0.72 -3.25
N THR A 108 -2.27 -1.27 -2.03
CA THR A 108 -2.55 -2.70 -1.83
C THR A 108 -3.96 -2.90 -1.28
N ILE A 109 -4.68 -3.86 -1.84
CA ILE A 109 -6.01 -4.30 -1.44
C ILE A 109 -5.90 -5.72 -0.88
N ALA A 110 -6.40 -5.96 0.33
CA ALA A 110 -6.37 -7.28 0.96
C ALA A 110 -7.75 -7.95 0.91
N LEU A 111 -7.82 -9.19 0.38
CA LEU A 111 -9.01 -10.03 0.48
C LEU A 111 -9.05 -10.72 1.84
N VAL A 112 -10.10 -10.50 2.62
CA VAL A 112 -10.31 -11.13 3.93
C VAL A 112 -11.66 -11.83 3.97
N GLY A 113 -11.82 -12.79 4.88
CA GLY A 113 -13.06 -13.54 5.02
C GLY A 113 -12.85 -14.99 5.39
N TYR A 114 -13.95 -15.71 5.64
CA TYR A 114 -13.90 -17.10 6.06
C TYR A 114 -13.29 -18.03 5.03
N THR A 115 -12.78 -19.18 5.48
CA THR A 115 -12.48 -20.30 4.59
C THR A 115 -13.72 -20.68 3.78
N ASN A 116 -13.53 -21.03 2.51
CA ASN A 116 -14.59 -21.33 1.55
C ASN A 116 -15.55 -20.16 1.20
N ALA A 117 -15.31 -18.92 1.65
CA ALA A 117 -16.07 -17.75 1.16
C ALA A 117 -15.80 -17.43 -0.34
N GLY A 118 -14.80 -18.09 -0.94
CA GLY A 118 -14.43 -17.93 -2.35
C GLY A 118 -13.42 -16.82 -2.62
N LYS A 119 -12.59 -16.46 -1.63
CA LYS A 119 -11.51 -15.45 -1.77
C LYS A 119 -10.57 -15.75 -2.93
N SER A 120 -9.99 -16.94 -2.98
CA SER A 120 -9.06 -17.31 -4.05
C SER A 120 -9.75 -17.38 -5.41
N THR A 121 -11.02 -17.79 -5.47
CA THR A 121 -11.83 -17.75 -6.70
C THR A 121 -12.02 -16.31 -7.19
N LEU A 122 -12.38 -15.39 -6.29
CA LEU A 122 -12.54 -13.98 -6.61
C LEU A 122 -11.21 -13.33 -7.01
N PHE A 123 -10.13 -13.68 -6.30
CA PHE A 123 -8.78 -13.24 -6.64
C PHE A 123 -8.43 -13.62 -8.08
N ASN A 124 -8.72 -14.85 -8.50
CA ASN A 124 -8.45 -15.31 -9.86
C ASN A 124 -9.29 -14.60 -10.91
N ALA A 125 -10.59 -14.44 -10.63
CA ALA A 125 -11.50 -13.75 -11.52
C ALA A 125 -11.05 -12.30 -11.75
N LEU A 126 -10.67 -11.59 -10.68
CA LEU A 126 -10.20 -10.20 -10.76
C LEU A 126 -8.81 -10.06 -11.40
N THR A 127 -7.91 -11.01 -11.17
CA THR A 127 -6.54 -10.94 -11.69
C THR A 127 -6.39 -11.55 -13.09
N LYS A 128 -7.45 -12.20 -13.61
CA LYS A 128 -7.39 -13.09 -14.78
C LYS A 128 -6.25 -14.12 -14.70
N ALA A 129 -5.76 -14.38 -13.49
CA ALA A 129 -4.64 -15.27 -13.25
C ALA A 129 -5.19 -16.65 -12.96
N GLY A 130 -4.70 -17.66 -13.68
CA GLY A 130 -5.02 -19.07 -13.43
C GLY A 130 -4.36 -19.59 -12.15
N VAL A 131 -4.63 -19.02 -10.98
CA VAL A 131 -4.35 -19.73 -9.72
C VAL A 131 -5.44 -20.78 -9.55
N LEU A 132 -5.08 -21.99 -9.10
CA LEU A 132 -6.06 -23.04 -8.87
C LEU A 132 -6.93 -22.66 -7.65
N ALA A 133 -8.17 -22.20 -7.90
CA ALA A 133 -9.17 -22.08 -6.85
C ALA A 133 -9.58 -23.49 -6.39
N SER A 134 -9.40 -23.77 -5.11
CA SER A 134 -9.75 -25.05 -4.49
C SER A 134 -10.79 -24.82 -3.40
N SER A 135 -11.82 -25.66 -3.34
CA SER A 135 -12.86 -25.65 -2.29
C SER A 135 -12.35 -26.15 -0.93
N ARG A 136 -11.09 -26.59 -0.84
CA ARG A 136 -10.46 -27.05 0.40
C ARG A 136 -10.24 -25.89 1.38
N MET A 137 -10.32 -26.19 2.67
CA MET A 137 -9.96 -25.23 3.72
C MET A 137 -8.47 -24.85 3.61
N PHE A 138 -8.18 -23.56 3.81
CA PHE A 138 -6.82 -22.99 3.77
C PHE A 138 -6.05 -23.20 2.45
N ALA A 139 -6.74 -23.06 1.32
CA ALA A 139 -6.12 -23.10 -0.01
C ALA A 139 -4.96 -22.12 -0.19
N THR A 140 -4.95 -21.00 0.56
CA THR A 140 -3.89 -19.97 0.52
C THR A 140 -3.34 -19.73 1.92
N LEU A 141 -2.03 -19.94 2.10
CA LEU A 141 -1.27 -19.59 3.32
C LEU A 141 -0.30 -18.43 3.08
N ASP A 142 0.44 -18.50 1.98
CA ASP A 142 1.36 -17.43 1.58
C ASP A 142 0.60 -16.34 0.82
N PRO A 143 0.72 -15.05 1.19
CA PRO A 143 0.00 -13.98 0.52
C PRO A 143 0.42 -13.91 -0.95
N THR A 144 -0.56 -13.97 -1.86
CA THR A 144 -0.30 -13.88 -3.30
C THR A 144 -0.63 -12.48 -3.76
N LEU A 145 0.40 -11.75 -4.20
CA LEU A 145 0.26 -10.39 -4.75
C LEU A 145 0.17 -10.44 -6.28
N ARG A 146 -0.82 -9.74 -6.85
CA ARG A 146 -0.95 -9.53 -8.29
C ARG A 146 -1.40 -8.10 -8.59
N SER A 147 -0.90 -7.51 -9.66
CA SER A 147 -1.35 -6.19 -10.09
C SER A 147 -2.62 -6.31 -10.91
N ILE A 148 -3.61 -5.47 -10.61
CA ILE A 148 -4.82 -5.28 -11.41
C ILE A 148 -4.93 -3.81 -11.82
N THR A 149 -5.69 -3.54 -12.89
CA THR A 149 -5.98 -2.18 -13.35
C THR A 149 -7.45 -1.89 -13.10
N LEU A 150 -7.74 -0.80 -12.38
CA LEU A 150 -9.10 -0.34 -12.08
C LEU A 150 -9.69 0.45 -13.26
N PRO A 151 -11.02 0.66 -13.31
CA PRO A 151 -11.69 1.43 -14.37
C PRO A 151 -11.12 2.83 -14.60
N SER A 152 -10.66 3.49 -13.54
CA SER A 152 -9.94 4.77 -13.59
C SER A 152 -8.54 4.71 -14.23
N LYS A 153 -8.08 3.54 -14.67
CA LYS A 153 -6.70 3.21 -15.08
C LYS A 153 -5.67 3.19 -13.92
N ARG A 154 -6.13 3.22 -12.66
CA ARG A 154 -5.24 3.03 -11.49
C ARG A 154 -4.68 1.62 -11.48
N LYS A 155 -3.37 1.49 -11.27
CA LYS A 155 -2.76 0.19 -10.97
C LYS A 155 -2.72 -0.03 -9.47
N VAL A 156 -3.26 -1.15 -9.02
CA VAL A 156 -3.27 -1.54 -7.60
C VAL A 156 -2.78 -2.98 -7.46
N LEU A 157 -2.31 -3.34 -6.27
CA LEU A 157 -1.93 -4.70 -5.92
C LEU A 157 -3.07 -5.37 -5.16
N LEU A 158 -3.51 -6.51 -5.63
CA LEU A 158 -4.46 -7.37 -4.93
C LEU A 158 -3.69 -8.45 -4.17
N SER A 159 -4.05 -8.69 -2.91
CA SER A 159 -3.44 -9.67 -2.01
C SER A 159 -4.47 -10.71 -1.56
N ASP A 160 -4.31 -11.98 -1.97
CA ASP A 160 -5.08 -13.09 -1.40
C ASP A 160 -4.47 -13.47 -0.05
N THR A 161 -5.26 -13.38 1.02
CA THR A 161 -4.82 -13.66 2.40
C THR A 161 -5.35 -14.98 2.93
N VAL A 162 -4.82 -15.41 4.08
CA VAL A 162 -5.25 -16.64 4.76
C VAL A 162 -6.72 -16.53 5.15
N GLY A 163 -7.50 -17.58 4.85
CA GLY A 163 -8.90 -17.62 5.25
C GLY A 163 -9.10 -17.82 6.76
N PHE A 164 -10.02 -17.06 7.33
CA PHE A 164 -10.37 -17.16 8.75
C PHE A 164 -11.25 -18.40 9.04
N ILE A 165 -11.16 -18.91 10.27
CA ILE A 165 -11.95 -20.05 10.80
C ILE A 165 -12.48 -19.70 12.20
N ARG A 166 -13.60 -20.31 12.61
CA ARG A 166 -14.20 -20.15 13.95
C ARG A 166 -13.21 -20.48 15.03
N ASN A 167 -13.06 -19.60 16.02
CA ASN A 167 -12.19 -19.82 17.18
C ASN A 167 -10.77 -20.22 16.74
N LEU A 168 -10.17 -19.42 15.86
CA LEU A 168 -8.74 -19.53 15.58
C LEU A 168 -7.99 -19.46 16.92
N PRO A 169 -7.21 -20.50 17.29
CA PRO A 169 -6.42 -20.45 18.51
C PRO A 169 -5.51 -19.23 18.52
N HIS A 170 -5.42 -18.52 19.65
CA HIS A 170 -4.58 -17.32 19.77
C HIS A 170 -3.11 -17.56 19.35
N THR A 171 -2.58 -18.76 19.60
CA THR A 171 -1.22 -19.18 19.18
C THR A 171 -1.03 -19.19 17.66
N LEU A 172 -2.11 -19.47 16.90
CA LEU A 172 -2.09 -19.41 15.44
C LEU A 172 -2.14 -17.95 14.97
N VAL A 173 -2.97 -17.11 15.59
CA VAL A 173 -3.04 -15.67 15.25
C VAL A 173 -1.68 -14.99 15.47
N THR A 174 -0.99 -15.29 16.58
CA THR A 174 0.35 -14.75 16.85
C THR A 174 1.40 -15.25 15.86
N SER A 175 1.34 -16.53 15.48
CA SER A 175 2.27 -17.13 14.52
C SER A 175 2.07 -16.62 13.09
N PHE A 176 0.83 -16.31 12.72
CA PHE A 176 0.46 -15.75 11.41
C PHE A 176 0.37 -14.22 11.39
N ARG A 177 0.73 -13.54 12.47
CA ARG A 177 0.72 -12.07 12.52
C ARG A 177 1.56 -11.45 11.40
N ALA A 178 2.68 -12.08 11.04
CA ALA A 178 3.54 -11.61 9.95
C ALA A 178 2.93 -11.83 8.55
N THR A 179 2.12 -12.88 8.35
CA THR A 179 1.38 -13.09 7.10
C THR A 179 0.12 -12.22 7.02
N LEU A 180 -0.47 -11.86 8.17
CA LEU A 180 -1.60 -10.94 8.29
C LEU A 180 -1.18 -9.47 8.35
N GLU A 181 0.11 -9.17 8.49
CA GLU A 181 0.69 -7.82 8.45
C GLU A 181 0.38 -7.09 7.13
N GLU A 182 0.11 -7.84 6.05
CA GLU A 182 -0.33 -7.25 4.78
C GLU A 182 -1.72 -6.63 4.88
N VAL A 183 -2.62 -7.21 5.70
CA VAL A 183 -3.94 -6.63 5.99
C VAL A 183 -3.78 -5.32 6.74
N GLN A 184 -2.86 -5.27 7.71
CA GLN A 184 -2.52 -4.04 8.46
C GLN A 184 -1.93 -2.94 7.57
N ARG A 185 -1.39 -3.27 6.40
CA ARG A 185 -0.85 -2.27 5.46
C ARG A 185 -1.76 -1.96 4.27
N ALA A 186 -2.76 -2.80 4.01
CA ALA A 186 -3.67 -2.60 2.90
C ALA A 186 -4.42 -1.27 3.01
N SER A 187 -4.55 -0.56 1.89
CA SER A 187 -5.28 0.71 1.80
C SER A 187 -6.80 0.48 1.80
N LEU A 188 -7.21 -0.72 1.40
CA LEU A 188 -8.60 -1.16 1.34
C LEU A 188 -8.70 -2.64 1.72
N ILE A 189 -9.74 -2.97 2.49
CA ILE A 189 -10.11 -4.35 2.82
C ILE A 189 -11.31 -4.77 1.95
N LEU A 190 -11.20 -5.93 1.31
CA LEU A 190 -12.33 -6.62 0.68
C LEU A 190 -12.80 -7.74 1.60
N HIS A 191 -13.90 -7.50 2.32
CA HIS A 191 -14.47 -8.49 3.23
C HIS A 191 -15.44 -9.40 2.48
N ILE A 192 -15.00 -10.62 2.18
CA ILE A 192 -15.76 -11.60 1.37
C ILE A 192 -16.52 -12.56 2.28
N ALA A 193 -17.83 -12.61 2.11
CA ALA A 193 -18.74 -13.52 2.78
C ALA A 193 -19.46 -14.42 1.77
N ASP A 194 -19.80 -15.63 2.19
CA ASP A 194 -20.63 -16.55 1.40
C ASP A 194 -22.11 -16.21 1.60
N ALA A 195 -22.78 -15.74 0.54
CA ALA A 195 -24.18 -15.33 0.60
C ALA A 195 -25.15 -16.51 0.86
N THR A 196 -24.70 -17.75 0.67
CA THR A 196 -25.51 -18.96 0.91
C THR A 196 -25.37 -19.50 2.33
N SER A 197 -24.40 -18.99 3.09
CA SER A 197 -24.09 -19.51 4.42
C SER A 197 -25.14 -19.04 5.43
N PRO A 198 -25.85 -19.94 6.13
CA PRO A 198 -26.78 -19.55 7.20
C PRO A 198 -26.04 -18.91 8.39
N ASN A 199 -24.72 -19.09 8.45
CA ASN A 199 -23.86 -18.63 9.52
C ASN A 199 -23.08 -17.35 9.14
N ALA A 200 -23.47 -16.65 8.07
CA ALA A 200 -22.73 -15.50 7.55
C ALA A 200 -22.55 -14.39 8.61
N ALA A 201 -23.56 -14.10 9.42
CA ALA A 201 -23.49 -13.07 10.46
C ALA A 201 -22.45 -13.40 11.55
N GLU A 202 -22.46 -14.63 12.08
CA GLU A 202 -21.48 -15.08 13.07
C GLU A 202 -20.06 -15.10 12.45
N GLN A 203 -19.93 -15.54 11.20
CA GLN A 203 -18.64 -15.53 10.50
C GLN A 203 -18.10 -14.11 10.35
N GLN A 204 -18.96 -13.16 9.99
CA GLN A 204 -18.61 -11.74 9.87
C GLN A 204 -18.09 -11.18 11.20
N GLU A 205 -18.82 -11.38 12.30
CA GLU A 205 -18.42 -10.91 13.63
C GLU A 205 -17.03 -11.46 14.03
N GLN A 206 -16.75 -12.73 13.71
CA GLN A 206 -15.46 -13.35 13.99
C GLN A 206 -14.32 -12.74 13.15
N VAL A 207 -14.59 -12.40 11.89
CA VAL A 207 -13.61 -11.70 11.05
C VAL A 207 -13.33 -10.30 11.60
N GLU A 208 -14.36 -9.57 12.01
CA GLU A 208 -14.23 -8.23 12.59
C GLU A 208 -13.40 -8.25 13.89
N LYS A 209 -13.59 -9.26 14.75
CA LYS A 209 -12.74 -9.46 15.95
C LYS A 209 -11.27 -9.64 15.59
N VAL A 210 -10.97 -10.47 14.59
CA VAL A 210 -9.58 -10.68 14.15
C VAL A 210 -9.01 -9.41 13.51
N LEU A 211 -9.80 -8.65 12.75
CA LEU A 211 -9.37 -7.37 12.21
C LEU A 211 -9.08 -6.35 13.33
N ALA A 212 -9.85 -6.36 14.41
CA ALA A 212 -9.59 -5.54 15.59
C ALA A 212 -8.30 -5.94 16.33
N GLU A 213 -8.05 -7.23 16.51
CA GLU A 213 -6.77 -7.73 17.07
C GLU A 213 -5.55 -7.35 16.21
N LEU A 214 -5.77 -7.17 14.91
CA LEU A 214 -4.78 -6.69 13.95
C LEU A 214 -4.77 -5.16 13.82
N GLU A 215 -5.51 -4.38 14.61
CA GLU A 215 -5.54 -2.92 14.50
C GLU A 215 -5.92 -2.43 13.09
N ALA A 216 -6.79 -3.19 12.41
CA ALA A 216 -7.19 -2.98 11.02
C ALA A 216 -8.69 -2.66 10.86
N GLN A 217 -9.40 -2.44 11.98
CA GLN A 217 -10.86 -2.20 12.01
C GLN A 217 -11.29 -0.87 11.39
N ASP A 218 -10.45 0.16 11.46
CA ASP A 218 -10.78 1.53 10.99
C ASP A 218 -10.53 1.71 9.49
N LYS A 219 -10.14 0.64 8.79
CA LYS A 219 -9.80 0.70 7.38
C LYS A 219 -11.04 0.76 6.49
N PRO A 220 -10.96 1.47 5.35
CA PRO A 220 -11.98 1.38 4.32
C PRO A 220 -12.23 -0.09 3.97
N THR A 221 -13.50 -0.49 4.01
CA THR A 221 -13.92 -1.88 3.80
C THR A 221 -15.07 -1.92 2.81
N VAL A 222 -14.93 -2.74 1.78
CA VAL A 222 -16.02 -3.12 0.87
C VAL A 222 -16.42 -4.55 1.20
N HIS A 223 -17.68 -4.74 1.55
CA HIS A 223 -18.26 -6.04 1.83
C HIS A 223 -18.71 -6.69 0.52
N VAL A 224 -18.29 -7.94 0.32
CA VAL A 224 -18.53 -8.70 -0.91
C VAL A 224 -19.31 -9.95 -0.58
N LEU A 225 -20.58 -9.98 -0.97
CA LEU A 225 -21.44 -11.15 -0.86
C LEU A 225 -21.23 -12.04 -2.09
N ASN A 226 -20.43 -13.09 -1.93
CA ASN A 226 -20.06 -13.99 -3.01
C ASN A 226 -21.03 -15.19 -3.12
N LYS A 227 -20.98 -15.90 -4.25
CA LYS A 227 -21.81 -17.08 -4.59
C LYS A 227 -23.29 -16.79 -4.79
N VAL A 228 -23.64 -15.59 -5.24
CA VAL A 228 -25.04 -15.21 -5.50
C VAL A 228 -25.68 -16.00 -6.64
N ASP A 229 -24.88 -16.70 -7.46
CA ASP A 229 -25.36 -17.62 -8.49
C ASP A 229 -26.12 -18.83 -7.93
N LEU A 230 -25.86 -19.19 -6.67
CA LEU A 230 -26.55 -20.28 -5.98
C LEU A 230 -27.89 -19.86 -5.35
N LEU A 231 -28.21 -18.56 -5.37
CA LEU A 231 -29.42 -18.02 -4.78
C LEU A 231 -30.51 -17.77 -5.82
N SER A 232 -31.75 -18.06 -5.45
CA SER A 232 -32.92 -17.68 -6.25
C SER A 232 -33.02 -16.14 -6.40
N PRO A 233 -33.68 -15.61 -7.44
CA PRO A 233 -33.85 -14.15 -7.60
C PRO A 233 -34.49 -13.48 -6.38
N ALA A 234 -35.47 -14.14 -5.74
CA ALA A 234 -36.11 -13.63 -4.53
C ALA A 234 -35.11 -13.54 -3.35
N GLN A 235 -34.28 -14.57 -3.15
CA GLN A 235 -33.25 -14.56 -2.11
C GLN A 235 -32.17 -13.50 -2.38
N ARG A 236 -31.78 -13.30 -3.65
CA ARG A 236 -30.81 -12.25 -4.03
C ARG A 236 -31.33 -10.85 -3.72
N ASN A 237 -32.60 -10.58 -4.01
CA ASN A 237 -33.22 -9.28 -3.72
C ASN A 237 -33.40 -9.03 -2.22
N ALA A 238 -33.47 -10.09 -1.42
CA ALA A 238 -33.55 -10.01 0.04
C ALA A 238 -32.18 -9.83 0.72
N LEU A 239 -31.07 -9.99 -0.02
CA LEU A 239 -29.73 -9.72 0.54
C LEU A 239 -29.58 -8.23 0.87
N PRO A 240 -28.83 -7.90 1.93
CA PRO A 240 -28.57 -6.51 2.26
C PRO A 240 -27.87 -5.80 1.10
N GLY A 241 -28.45 -4.68 0.69
CA GLY A 241 -27.84 -3.71 -0.21
C GLY A 241 -27.26 -2.54 0.57
N GLY A 242 -26.41 -1.75 -0.07
CA GLY A 242 -25.84 -0.55 0.51
C GLY A 242 -24.63 -0.07 -0.27
N ASP A 243 -24.14 1.13 0.06
CA ASP A 243 -23.04 1.74 -0.69
C ASP A 243 -21.71 0.97 -0.58
N ASN A 244 -21.53 0.22 0.50
CA ASN A 244 -20.33 -0.59 0.75
C ASN A 244 -20.55 -2.10 0.58
N VAL A 245 -21.70 -2.55 0.05
CA VAL A 245 -22.00 -3.97 -0.15
C VAL A 245 -22.15 -4.29 -1.63
N VAL A 246 -21.41 -5.29 -2.12
CA VAL A 246 -21.47 -5.74 -3.52
C VAL A 246 -21.80 -7.22 -3.60
N GLN A 247 -22.81 -7.55 -4.38
CA GLN A 247 -23.21 -8.91 -4.68
C GLN A 247 -22.45 -9.44 -5.89
N VAL A 248 -21.74 -10.56 -5.75
CA VAL A 248 -20.91 -11.14 -6.81
C VAL A 248 -21.05 -12.65 -6.93
N SER A 249 -20.79 -13.16 -8.13
CA SER A 249 -20.42 -14.56 -8.32
C SER A 249 -19.06 -14.61 -8.98
N ALA A 250 -18.04 -14.98 -8.19
CA ALA A 250 -16.68 -15.13 -8.70
C ALA A 250 -16.52 -16.24 -9.75
N ILE A 251 -17.45 -17.22 -9.80
CA ILE A 251 -17.38 -18.34 -10.76
C ILE A 251 -18.08 -17.98 -12.08
N LYS A 252 -19.15 -17.17 -12.01
CA LYS A 252 -19.97 -16.79 -13.16
C LYS A 252 -19.63 -15.39 -13.69
N ASP A 253 -18.60 -14.75 -13.14
CA ASP A 253 -18.20 -13.37 -13.44
C ASP A 253 -19.33 -12.33 -13.28
N ILE A 254 -20.26 -12.58 -12.36
CA ILE A 254 -21.40 -11.69 -12.10
C ILE A 254 -20.98 -10.63 -11.08
N GLY A 255 -21.26 -9.36 -11.37
CA GLY A 255 -21.06 -8.24 -10.44
C GLY A 255 -19.60 -7.78 -10.26
N LEU A 256 -18.65 -8.37 -11.00
CA LEU A 256 -17.23 -8.03 -10.88
C LEU A 256 -16.91 -6.60 -11.36
N GLU A 257 -17.59 -6.12 -12.39
CA GLU A 257 -17.40 -4.75 -12.88
C GLU A 257 -17.86 -3.72 -11.85
N THR A 258 -19.03 -3.95 -11.23
CA THR A 258 -19.53 -3.13 -10.11
C THR A 258 -18.58 -3.18 -8.92
N LEU A 259 -18.01 -4.36 -8.62
CA LEU A 259 -17.00 -4.49 -7.57
C LEU A 259 -15.75 -3.66 -7.87
N LEU A 260 -15.24 -3.71 -9.10
CA LEU A 260 -14.08 -2.91 -9.51
C LEU A 260 -14.35 -1.41 -9.42
N GLN A 261 -15.54 -0.95 -9.80
CA GLN A 261 -15.95 0.46 -9.65
C GLN A 261 -16.02 0.88 -8.19
N ARG A 262 -16.57 0.02 -7.31
CA ARG A 262 -16.66 0.30 -5.87
C ARG A 262 -15.29 0.31 -5.20
N ILE A 263 -14.40 -0.60 -5.59
CA ILE A 263 -12.99 -0.58 -5.16
C ILE A 263 -12.33 0.74 -5.54
N ASP A 264 -12.51 1.17 -6.78
CA ASP A 264 -11.94 2.42 -7.31
C ASP A 264 -12.43 3.65 -6.55
N ALA A 265 -13.73 3.70 -6.24
CA ALA A 265 -14.33 4.77 -5.46
C ALA A 265 -13.92 4.75 -3.97
N ALA A 266 -13.71 3.57 -3.38
CA ALA A 266 -13.38 3.42 -1.97
C ALA A 266 -11.90 3.73 -1.64
N LEU A 267 -11.02 3.69 -2.64
CA LEU A 267 -9.61 4.04 -2.44
C LEU A 267 -9.43 5.56 -2.35
N THR A 268 -9.32 6.04 -1.12
CA THR A 268 -9.17 7.47 -0.77
C THR A 268 -7.79 8.06 -1.06
N ALA A 269 -6.76 7.22 -1.12
CA ALA A 269 -5.42 7.65 -1.51
C ALA A 269 -5.35 7.94 -3.02
N ASP A 270 -4.64 9.01 -3.40
CA ASP A 270 -4.48 9.46 -4.79
C ASP A 270 -5.83 9.81 -5.48
N PRO A 271 -6.56 10.82 -5.00
CA PRO A 271 -7.87 11.16 -5.54
C PRO A 271 -7.77 11.45 -7.03
N VAL A 272 -8.80 11.00 -7.75
CA VAL A 272 -8.98 11.28 -9.16
C VAL A 272 -9.33 12.76 -9.29
N GLU A 273 -8.39 13.57 -9.75
CA GLU A 273 -8.61 14.99 -9.99
C GLU A 273 -9.18 15.17 -11.41
N ARG A 274 -10.25 15.96 -11.52
CA ARG A 274 -10.73 16.45 -12.80
C ARG A 274 -9.91 17.68 -13.16
N ILE A 275 -9.19 17.58 -14.27
CA ILE A 275 -8.36 18.66 -14.78
C ILE A 275 -8.94 19.11 -16.11
N GLU A 276 -9.20 20.41 -16.22
CA GLU A 276 -9.50 21.06 -17.47
C GLU A 276 -8.25 21.77 -17.97
N ILE A 277 -7.78 21.39 -19.16
CA ILE A 277 -6.60 21.98 -19.78
C ILE A 277 -6.90 22.38 -21.23
N SER A 278 -6.26 23.46 -21.68
CA SER A 278 -6.26 23.84 -23.09
C SER A 278 -4.86 23.66 -23.67
N VAL A 279 -4.70 22.68 -24.55
CA VAL A 279 -3.43 22.34 -25.22
C VAL A 279 -3.49 22.81 -26.67
N PRO A 280 -2.44 23.46 -27.21
CA PRO A 280 -2.34 23.72 -28.65
C PRO A 280 -2.42 22.43 -29.47
N GLN A 281 -3.09 22.45 -30.62
CA GLN A 281 -3.19 21.25 -31.48
C GLN A 281 -1.84 20.77 -32.01
N SER A 282 -0.87 21.67 -32.13
CA SER A 282 0.50 21.37 -32.55
C SER A 282 1.28 20.49 -31.57
N ASP A 283 0.84 20.37 -30.31
CA ASP A 283 1.59 19.70 -29.25
C ASP A 283 1.12 18.25 -29.00
N GLY A 284 1.20 17.44 -30.06
CA GLY A 284 0.70 16.05 -30.08
C GLY A 284 1.31 15.14 -29.00
N LYS A 285 2.53 15.44 -28.53
CA LYS A 285 3.18 14.70 -27.43
C LYS A 285 2.43 14.83 -26.11
N VAL A 286 1.94 16.03 -25.79
CA VAL A 286 1.18 16.30 -24.57
C VAL A 286 -0.19 15.62 -24.64
N LEU A 287 -0.85 15.70 -25.81
CA LEU A 287 -2.13 15.02 -26.05
C LEU A 287 -2.00 13.49 -25.86
N ALA A 288 -0.98 12.87 -26.46
CA ALA A 288 -0.72 11.44 -26.32
C ALA A 288 -0.38 11.04 -24.87
N MET A 289 0.34 11.89 -24.13
CA MET A 289 0.66 11.65 -22.72
C MET A 289 -0.62 11.67 -21.85
N ILE A 290 -1.52 12.63 -22.09
CA ILE A 290 -2.80 12.75 -21.38
C ILE A 290 -3.69 11.54 -21.68
N GLU A 291 -3.79 11.13 -22.95
CA GLU A 291 -4.55 9.93 -23.36
C GLU A 291 -4.01 8.64 -22.72
N ALA A 292 -2.68 8.53 -22.62
CA ALA A 292 -2.03 7.36 -22.04
C ALA A 292 -2.20 7.26 -20.52
N ARG A 293 -2.25 8.38 -19.79
CA ARG A 293 -2.26 8.41 -18.32
C ARG A 293 -3.59 8.77 -17.68
N GLY A 294 -4.44 9.53 -18.38
CA GLY A 294 -5.74 10.00 -17.90
C GLY A 294 -6.91 9.30 -18.59
N ASN A 295 -8.09 9.46 -18.00
CA ASN A 295 -9.35 9.09 -18.63
C ASN A 295 -9.99 10.36 -19.19
N ILE A 296 -10.17 10.45 -20.50
CA ILE A 296 -10.76 11.64 -21.13
C ILE A 296 -12.27 11.64 -20.86
N LEU A 297 -12.76 12.70 -20.23
CA LEU A 297 -14.18 12.90 -19.96
C LEU A 297 -14.85 13.67 -21.10
N ASN A 298 -14.20 14.73 -21.59
CA ASN A 298 -14.68 15.55 -22.69
C ASN A 298 -13.53 16.12 -23.51
N ARG A 299 -13.75 16.29 -24.82
CA ARG A 299 -12.79 16.87 -25.77
C ARG A 299 -13.50 17.81 -26.72
N GLU A 300 -13.19 19.10 -26.63
CA GLU A 300 -13.68 20.13 -27.54
C GLU A 300 -12.54 20.72 -28.36
N TYR A 301 -12.74 20.82 -29.67
CA TYR A 301 -11.81 21.50 -30.56
C TYR A 301 -12.25 22.95 -30.73
N ARG A 302 -11.40 23.90 -30.37
CA ARG A 302 -11.65 25.33 -30.57
C ARG A 302 -10.49 25.98 -31.29
N LYS A 303 -10.71 26.26 -32.59
CA LYS A 303 -9.72 26.87 -33.49
C LYS A 303 -8.39 26.10 -33.47
N ASP A 304 -7.36 26.67 -32.85
CA ASP A 304 -5.99 26.13 -32.79
C ASP A 304 -5.66 25.41 -31.46
N ARG A 305 -6.65 25.24 -30.59
CA ARG A 305 -6.50 24.58 -29.28
C ARG A 305 -7.51 23.46 -29.10
N VAL A 306 -7.13 22.47 -28.31
CA VAL A 306 -7.99 21.41 -27.81
C VAL A 306 -8.26 21.69 -26.34
N GLN A 307 -9.52 21.86 -25.98
CA GLN A 307 -9.97 21.83 -24.59
C GLN A 307 -10.22 20.38 -24.20
N LEU A 308 -9.51 19.91 -23.18
CA LEU A 308 -9.62 18.57 -22.65
C LEU A 308 -10.08 18.67 -21.20
N CYS A 309 -11.21 18.01 -20.92
CA CYS A 309 -11.57 17.65 -19.55
C CYS A 309 -11.19 16.18 -19.38
N PHE A 310 -10.27 15.89 -18.49
CA PHE A 310 -9.82 14.53 -18.23
C PHE A 310 -9.70 14.30 -16.73
N SER A 311 -9.90 13.06 -16.31
CA SER A 311 -9.63 12.63 -14.95
C SER A 311 -8.27 11.94 -14.91
N LEU A 312 -7.41 12.41 -14.01
CA LEU A 312 -6.10 11.84 -13.80
C LEU A 312 -5.98 11.47 -12.32
N HIS A 313 -5.34 10.34 -12.06
CA HIS A 313 -4.77 10.12 -10.73
C HIS A 313 -3.73 11.20 -10.47
N SER A 314 -3.85 11.87 -9.33
CA SER A 314 -2.80 12.70 -8.75
C SER A 314 -1.60 11.85 -8.27
N GLY A 315 -1.32 10.74 -8.96
CA GLY A 315 -0.09 9.96 -8.92
C GLY A 315 1.00 10.94 -9.28
N ARG A 316 1.50 11.57 -8.21
CA ARG A 316 2.10 12.90 -8.14
C ARG A 316 2.64 13.28 -9.51
N LEU A 317 2.09 14.34 -10.12
CA LEU A 317 2.89 15.19 -11.00
C LEU A 317 4.25 15.25 -10.33
N PRO A 318 5.32 14.73 -10.95
CA PRO A 318 6.55 14.38 -10.25
C PRO A 318 6.89 15.58 -9.38
N HIS A 319 6.77 15.44 -8.05
CA HIS A 319 7.01 16.58 -7.17
C HIS A 319 8.45 16.93 -7.42
N MET A 320 8.64 18.01 -8.17
CA MET A 320 9.94 18.48 -8.54
C MET A 320 10.56 18.93 -7.22
N SER A 321 11.80 18.51 -6.96
CA SER A 321 12.49 18.96 -5.74
C SER A 321 12.39 20.48 -5.67
N ARG A 322 12.29 21.06 -4.46
CA ARG A 322 12.28 22.52 -4.29
C ARG A 322 13.35 23.23 -5.12
N LEU A 323 14.52 22.59 -5.24
CA LEU A 323 15.62 23.05 -6.07
C LEU A 323 15.26 23.09 -7.57
N THR A 324 14.61 22.07 -8.10
CA THR A 324 14.22 22.02 -9.52
C THR A 324 13.12 23.05 -9.83
N VAL A 325 12.12 23.20 -8.96
CA VAL A 325 11.08 24.24 -9.10
C VAL A 325 11.72 25.63 -9.04
N GLY A 326 12.59 25.86 -8.05
CA GLY A 326 13.32 27.11 -7.89
C GLY A 326 14.21 27.44 -9.09
N THR A 327 14.90 26.44 -9.66
CA THR A 327 15.75 26.62 -10.84
C THR A 327 14.92 27.01 -12.07
N ILE A 328 13.77 26.35 -12.31
CA ILE A 328 12.88 26.69 -13.42
C ILE A 328 12.33 28.10 -13.26
N CYS A 329 11.82 28.44 -12.07
CA CYS A 329 11.35 29.78 -11.76
C CYS A 329 12.46 30.82 -11.94
N GLY A 330 13.70 30.50 -11.53
CA GLY A 330 14.88 31.35 -11.71
C GLY A 330 15.22 31.58 -13.18
N VAL A 331 15.18 30.54 -14.03
CA VAL A 331 15.43 30.69 -15.47
C VAL A 331 14.35 31.54 -16.14
N VAL A 332 13.08 31.30 -15.83
CA VAL A 332 11.95 32.10 -16.37
C VAL A 332 12.07 33.56 -15.93
N TYR A 333 12.39 33.80 -14.66
CA TYR A 333 12.52 35.15 -14.14
C TYR A 333 13.74 35.90 -14.68
N GLY A 334 14.89 35.21 -14.79
CA GLY A 334 16.10 35.74 -15.42
C GLY A 334 15.91 36.08 -16.90
N THR A 335 15.26 35.19 -17.66
CA THR A 335 14.99 35.45 -19.09
C THR A 335 14.03 36.61 -19.29
N LEU A 336 12.97 36.72 -18.47
CA LEU A 336 12.03 37.85 -18.53
C LEU A 336 12.72 39.19 -18.20
N SER A 337 13.63 39.19 -17.22
CA SER A 337 14.40 40.38 -16.84
C SER A 337 15.42 40.80 -17.89
N ALA A 338 16.08 39.84 -18.55
CA ALA A 338 16.98 40.16 -19.67
C ALA A 338 16.18 40.67 -20.89
N ALA A 339 15.02 40.05 -21.17
CA ALA A 339 14.15 40.46 -22.28
C ALA A 339 13.61 41.89 -22.12
N SER A 340 13.23 42.30 -20.91
CA SER A 340 12.74 43.66 -20.65
C SER A 340 13.81 44.75 -20.82
N MET A 341 15.09 44.37 -20.79
CA MET A 341 16.23 45.27 -21.01
C MET A 341 16.71 45.33 -22.47
N LEU A 342 16.21 44.47 -23.37
CA LEU A 342 16.52 44.51 -24.80
C LEU A 342 16.28 45.87 -25.50
N PRO A 343 15.18 46.61 -25.21
CA PRO A 343 14.93 47.91 -25.85
C PRO A 343 15.78 49.06 -25.29
N LEU A 344 16.55 48.85 -24.21
CA LEU A 344 17.37 49.89 -23.59
C LEU A 344 18.79 49.94 -24.18
N THR A 345 19.40 51.14 -24.16
CA THR A 345 20.77 51.38 -24.60
C THR A 345 21.75 51.32 -23.43
N PHE A 346 22.77 50.47 -23.54
CA PHE A 346 23.80 50.29 -22.51
C PHE A 346 25.20 50.37 -23.13
N PRO A 347 26.20 50.87 -22.39
CA PRO A 347 27.60 50.90 -22.84
C PRO A 347 28.15 49.50 -23.15
N ASP A 348 27.81 48.51 -22.32
CA ASP A 348 28.07 47.09 -22.56
C ASP A 348 26.76 46.30 -22.40
N LYS A 349 26.07 46.11 -23.53
CA LYS A 349 24.77 45.44 -23.58
C LYS A 349 24.85 43.97 -23.17
N ARG A 350 25.97 43.29 -23.42
CA ARG A 350 26.11 41.87 -23.06
C ARG A 350 26.29 41.70 -21.55
N ALA A 351 27.15 42.52 -20.95
CA ALA A 351 27.35 42.50 -19.50
C ALA A 351 26.06 42.87 -18.73
N ALA A 352 25.30 43.87 -19.21
CA ALA A 352 24.05 44.28 -18.59
C ALA A 352 22.97 43.18 -18.62
N LEU A 353 22.80 42.51 -19.77
CA LEU A 353 21.83 41.42 -19.93
C LEU A 353 22.22 40.19 -19.11
N LEU A 354 23.51 39.85 -19.08
CA LEU A 354 24.03 38.72 -18.29
C LEU A 354 23.87 38.98 -16.78
N GLY A 355 24.19 40.19 -16.32
CA GLY A 355 24.01 40.59 -14.92
C GLY A 355 22.55 40.53 -14.47
N ALA A 356 21.64 41.06 -15.29
CA ALA A 356 20.20 41.01 -15.02
C ALA A 356 19.68 39.56 -14.96
N PHE A 357 20.12 38.70 -15.86
CA PHE A 357 19.77 37.27 -15.84
C PHE A 357 20.28 36.58 -14.57
N ILE A 358 21.58 36.72 -14.25
CA ILE A 358 22.22 36.03 -13.12
C ILE A 358 21.60 36.46 -11.78
N ASN A 359 21.35 37.75 -11.58
CA ASN A 359 20.75 38.23 -10.33
C ASN A 359 19.35 37.62 -10.13
N ARG A 360 18.49 37.68 -11.16
CA ARG A 360 17.11 37.17 -11.07
C ARG A 360 17.04 35.64 -11.04
N PHE A 361 17.96 34.95 -11.71
CA PHE A 361 18.13 33.50 -11.58
C PHE A 361 18.51 33.10 -10.15
N SER A 362 19.44 33.84 -9.53
CA SER A 362 19.92 33.58 -8.17
C SER A 362 18.80 33.65 -7.14
N ILE A 363 17.83 34.56 -7.31
CA ILE A 363 16.63 34.63 -6.46
C ILE A 363 15.84 33.31 -6.53
N GLY A 364 15.56 32.80 -7.72
CA GLY A 364 14.82 31.54 -7.87
C GLY A 364 15.59 30.33 -7.36
N PHE A 365 16.89 30.27 -7.63
CA PHE A 365 17.75 29.17 -7.19
C PHE A 365 17.86 29.12 -5.66
N VAL A 366 18.11 30.26 -5.00
CA VAL A 366 18.27 30.34 -3.54
C VAL A 366 16.95 30.04 -2.81
N ILE A 367 15.81 30.53 -3.31
CA ILE A 367 14.49 30.18 -2.74
C ILE A 367 14.22 28.66 -2.85
N GLY A 368 14.65 28.04 -3.96
CA GLY A 368 14.57 26.59 -4.14
C GLY A 368 15.50 25.80 -3.24
N ALA A 369 16.68 26.33 -2.92
CA ALA A 369 17.71 25.67 -2.11
C ALA A 369 17.50 25.83 -0.59
N VAL A 370 16.90 26.93 -0.15
CA VAL A 370 16.79 27.26 1.29
C VAL A 370 15.39 26.96 1.82
N ALA A 371 15.32 26.13 2.85
CA ALA A 371 14.09 25.80 3.57
C ALA A 371 13.96 26.60 4.87
N LEU A 372 13.26 27.73 4.83
CA LEU A 372 12.90 28.51 6.03
C LEU A 372 11.55 28.04 6.61
N PRO A 373 11.36 28.08 7.94
CA PRO A 373 10.11 27.69 8.62
C PRO A 373 8.97 28.72 8.48
N TRP A 374 9.07 29.63 7.51
CA TRP A 374 8.11 30.71 7.28
C TRP A 374 7.21 30.41 6.07
N PRO A 375 6.06 31.11 5.94
CA PRO A 375 5.28 31.07 4.71
C PRO A 375 6.15 31.37 3.47
N GLY A 376 5.89 30.67 2.37
CA GLY A 376 6.69 30.70 1.13
C GLY A 376 6.77 32.10 0.54
N TRP A 377 5.67 32.85 0.56
CA TRP A 377 5.64 34.23 0.11
C TRP A 377 6.55 35.15 0.96
N LEU A 378 6.65 34.91 2.27
CA LEU A 378 7.45 35.71 3.20
C LEU A 378 8.94 35.38 3.08
N SER A 379 9.29 34.10 3.02
CA SER A 379 10.67 33.65 2.77
C SER A 379 11.17 34.14 1.40
N GLY A 380 10.33 34.06 0.37
CA GLY A 380 10.59 34.61 -0.95
C GLY A 380 10.79 36.13 -0.96
N LEU A 381 9.97 36.88 -0.23
CA LEU A 381 10.11 38.34 -0.09
C LEU A 381 11.47 38.73 0.51
N VAL A 382 11.85 38.09 1.61
CA VAL A 382 13.11 38.38 2.31
C VAL A 382 14.32 38.06 1.45
N ILE A 383 14.34 36.89 0.80
CA ILE A 383 15.43 36.48 -0.09
C ILE A 383 15.50 37.41 -1.32
N GLY A 384 14.34 37.75 -1.90
CA GLY A 384 14.25 38.66 -3.04
C GLY A 384 14.78 40.07 -2.72
N LEU A 385 14.49 40.60 -1.53
CA LEU A 385 15.02 41.88 -1.05
C LEU A 385 16.53 41.82 -0.80
N LEU A 386 17.01 40.79 -0.10
CA LEU A 386 18.43 40.64 0.25
C LEU A 386 19.31 40.55 -0.99
N LEU A 387 18.94 39.71 -1.96
CA LEU A 387 19.72 39.54 -3.19
C LEU A 387 19.63 40.75 -4.12
N SER A 388 18.53 41.50 -4.08
CA SER A 388 18.38 42.71 -4.90
C SER A 388 19.09 43.94 -4.31
N LEU A 389 19.46 43.91 -3.02
CA LEU A 389 20.07 45.05 -2.33
C LEU A 389 21.49 45.34 -2.84
N ALA A 390 22.30 44.32 -3.07
CA ALA A 390 23.67 44.47 -3.56
C ALA A 390 23.69 45.18 -4.93
N ASP A 391 22.86 44.73 -5.86
CA ASP A 391 22.75 45.34 -7.19
C ASP A 391 22.14 46.75 -7.14
N ALA A 392 21.18 46.99 -6.26
CA ALA A 392 20.61 48.32 -6.04
C ALA A 392 21.68 49.35 -5.57
N ILE A 393 22.62 48.92 -4.73
CA ILE A 393 23.74 49.75 -4.26
C ILE A 393 24.73 50.02 -5.38
N ILE A 394 25.09 49.00 -6.16
CA ILE A 394 26.07 49.12 -7.26
C ILE A 394 25.55 50.03 -8.37
N THR A 395 24.27 49.89 -8.73
CA THR A 395 23.66 50.61 -9.86
C THR A 395 23.03 51.95 -9.46
N LYS A 396 22.96 52.26 -8.16
CA LYS A 396 22.23 53.40 -7.57
C LYS A 396 20.73 53.47 -7.95
N ALA A 397 20.17 52.38 -8.47
CA ALA A 397 18.79 52.28 -8.93
C ALA A 397 17.93 51.52 -7.89
N TYR A 398 17.75 52.13 -6.72
CA TYR A 398 17.14 51.48 -5.55
C TYR A 398 15.69 51.03 -5.78
N VAL A 399 14.81 51.96 -6.18
CA VAL A 399 13.36 51.72 -6.26
C VAL A 399 13.01 50.59 -7.25
N PRO A 400 13.42 50.62 -8.53
CA PRO A 400 13.00 49.60 -9.49
C PRO A 400 13.59 48.21 -9.18
N ILE A 401 14.83 48.14 -8.69
CA ILE A 401 15.50 46.85 -8.45
C ILE A 401 14.93 46.14 -7.22
N ILE A 402 14.66 46.89 -6.16
CA ILE A 402 14.11 46.38 -4.90
C ILE A 402 12.65 45.95 -5.07
N VAL A 403 11.82 46.76 -5.74
CA VAL A 403 10.40 46.45 -5.99
C VAL A 403 10.27 45.18 -6.83
N LEU A 404 11.04 45.07 -7.92
CA LEU A 404 11.01 43.89 -8.77
C LEU A 404 11.53 42.65 -8.02
N GLY A 405 12.57 42.82 -7.20
CA GLY A 405 13.10 41.78 -6.31
C GLY A 405 12.08 41.23 -5.32
N ALA A 406 11.32 42.11 -4.66
CA ALA A 406 10.29 41.74 -3.70
C ALA A 406 9.10 41.02 -4.38
N ILE A 407 8.63 41.52 -5.52
CA ILE A 407 7.51 40.91 -6.26
C ILE A 407 7.92 39.56 -6.85
N GLY A 408 9.09 39.47 -7.49
CA GLY A 408 9.60 38.21 -8.02
C GLY A 408 9.86 37.19 -6.91
N GLY A 409 10.46 37.62 -5.81
CA GLY A 409 10.72 36.78 -4.64
C GLY A 409 9.44 36.22 -4.02
N THR A 410 8.43 37.05 -3.77
CA THR A 410 7.14 36.61 -3.20
C THR A 410 6.43 35.58 -4.08
N VAL A 411 6.35 35.82 -5.39
CA VAL A 411 5.69 34.92 -6.34
C VAL A 411 6.44 33.58 -6.42
N ILE A 412 7.76 33.61 -6.55
CA ILE A 412 8.58 32.40 -6.64
C ILE A 412 8.51 31.61 -5.33
N GLY A 413 8.56 32.28 -4.17
CA GLY A 413 8.44 31.64 -2.87
C GLY A 413 7.09 30.96 -2.65
N TRP A 414 6.00 31.57 -3.14
CA TRP A 414 4.67 30.94 -3.13
C TRP A 414 4.62 29.70 -4.04
N ILE A 415 5.18 29.77 -5.25
CA ILE A 415 5.23 28.65 -6.20
C ILE A 415 6.10 27.50 -5.64
N VAL A 416 7.29 27.80 -5.11
CA VAL A 416 8.20 26.79 -4.55
C VAL A 416 7.59 26.12 -3.32
N GLN A 417 6.86 26.83 -2.46
CA GLN A 417 6.17 26.22 -1.33
C GLN A 417 4.99 25.34 -1.76
N ARG A 418 4.25 25.76 -2.80
CA ARG A 418 3.06 25.03 -3.26
C ARG A 418 3.41 23.80 -4.10
N PHE A 419 4.48 23.86 -4.88
CA PHE A 419 4.84 22.82 -5.85
C PHE A 419 6.15 22.08 -5.54
N GLY A 420 7.04 22.65 -4.74
CA GLY A 420 8.30 22.04 -4.32
C GLY A 420 8.17 21.30 -2.99
N ARG A 421 8.69 20.06 -2.94
CA ARG A 421 8.87 19.30 -1.70
C ARG A 421 10.33 19.20 -1.31
#